data_AF-A0A438GQQ3-F1
#
_entry.id   AF-A0A438GQQ3-F1
#
_cell.length_a   1.000
_cell.length_b   1.000
_cell.length_c   1.000
_cell.angle_alpha   90.00
_cell.angle_beta   90.00
_cell.angle_gamma   90.00
#
_symmetry.space_group_name_H-M   'P 1'
#
loop_
_entity.id
_entity.type
_entity.pdbx_description
1 polymer ?
#
loop_
_entity_poly.entity_id
_entity_poly.type
_entity_poly.pdbx_seq_one_letter_code
_entity_poly.pdbx_strand_id
1 'polypeptide(L)'
;MRLRLESDDVGMIGIWGMGGIGKTTLARALYNEISRQFEAHSFLEDVGKVPTFNYDEAYEFIKRHSLKHELLIGDFLELSKEMIDYAKGLPLALKVLCSSLFGMSKKERRNQLDKLKSTLNKKIEEVLRISYDGLDDKEKNIFLDIACFFKGEDQDYMHDLIQEMGMEIVRQQSVQELGKCSRLWFHEDIIDVLKKNTGSEKIEGIFLNSFHLQETIDFTTQAFARMSKLRLLKVYQSDKTFRNCEDTLKKENCKVRFSSNFKFCFDELRYLDLYGYSLKSLPNDFNAKNLVHLNMPCSHIKQLWKGIKVRL
;
A
#
# COMPACT_ATOMS: atom_id res chain seq x y z
N MET A 1 3.04 19.70 13.43
CA MET A 1 3.18 21.15 13.18
C MET A 1 1.79 21.75 13.31
N ARG A 2 1.53 22.62 14.30
CA ARG A 2 0.23 23.30 14.44
C ARG A 2 0.35 24.66 13.75
N LEU A 3 -0.28 24.81 12.59
CA LEU A 3 -0.43 26.09 11.93
C LEU A 3 -1.62 26.82 12.59
N ARG A 4 -1.37 27.98 13.21
CA ARG A 4 -2.45 28.89 13.65
C ARG A 4 -2.81 29.78 12.46
N LEU A 5 -4.05 29.66 12.00
CA LEU A 5 -4.63 30.46 10.92
C LEU A 5 -5.67 31.40 11.53
N GLU A 6 -5.23 32.48 12.16
CA GLU A 6 -6.11 33.52 12.74
C GLU A 6 -5.69 34.93 12.28
N SER A 7 -5.19 35.07 11.05
CA SER A 7 -4.82 36.36 10.48
C SER A 7 -5.39 36.50 9.07
N ASP A 8 -5.93 37.67 8.75
CA ASP A 8 -6.43 38.05 7.42
C ASP A 8 -5.29 38.33 6.41
N ASP A 9 -4.02 38.15 6.81
CA ASP A 9 -2.86 38.33 5.94
C ASP A 9 -2.48 37.05 5.17
N VAL A 10 -2.12 37.21 3.90
CA VAL A 10 -1.64 36.13 3.03
C VAL A 10 -0.30 35.58 3.54
N GLY A 11 -0.31 34.38 4.13
CA GLY A 11 0.89 33.64 4.52
C GLY A 11 1.37 32.69 3.41
N MET A 12 2.67 32.72 3.08
CA MET A 12 3.29 31.76 2.15
C MET A 12 4.08 30.69 2.92
N ILE A 13 3.86 29.42 2.58
CA ILE A 13 4.62 28.28 3.10
C ILE A 13 5.41 27.65 1.95
N GLY A 14 6.74 27.71 2.03
CA GLY A 14 7.63 27.04 1.08
C GLY A 14 8.00 25.62 1.55
N ILE A 15 7.78 24.62 0.69
CA ILE A 15 8.22 23.23 0.93
C ILE A 15 9.39 22.92 -0.03
N TRP A 16 10.61 22.83 0.49
CA TRP A 16 11.84 22.61 -0.30
C TRP A 16 12.48 21.24 -0.01
N GLY A 17 13.10 20.63 -1.03
CA GLY A 17 13.81 19.35 -0.91
C GLY A 17 14.00 18.64 -2.26
N MET A 18 14.76 17.54 -2.30
CA MET A 18 15.06 16.77 -3.52
C MET A 18 13.80 16.33 -4.28
N GLY A 19 13.86 16.31 -5.62
CA GLY A 19 12.74 15.88 -6.48
C GLY A 19 12.25 14.47 -6.15
N GLY A 20 10.95 14.19 -6.30
CA GLY A 20 10.38 12.85 -6.10
C GLY A 20 10.06 12.44 -4.65
N ILE A 21 10.53 13.18 -3.63
CA ILE A 21 10.29 12.84 -2.20
C ILE A 21 8.85 13.08 -1.70
N GLY A 22 7.90 13.32 -2.60
CA GLY A 22 6.49 13.54 -2.24
C GLY A 22 6.16 14.94 -1.75
N LYS A 23 6.98 15.96 -2.02
CA LYS A 23 6.67 17.37 -1.67
C LYS A 23 5.32 17.82 -2.21
N THR A 24 5.02 17.55 -3.48
CA THR A 24 3.75 17.87 -4.11
C THR A 24 2.60 17.10 -3.47
N THR A 25 2.84 15.86 -3.05
CA THR A 25 1.86 15.02 -2.33
C THR A 25 1.56 15.59 -0.95
N LEU A 26 2.59 15.99 -0.19
CA LEU A 26 2.44 16.63 1.12
C LEU A 26 1.74 17.98 1.02
N ALA A 27 2.11 18.80 0.02
CA ALA A 27 1.45 20.07 -0.26
C ALA A 27 -0.04 19.89 -0.58
N ARG A 28 -0.39 18.84 -1.34
CA ARG A 28 -1.76 18.49 -1.71
C ARG A 28 -2.58 17.98 -0.52
N ALA A 29 -1.98 17.11 0.30
CA ALA A 29 -2.60 16.62 1.53
C ALA A 29 -2.89 17.77 2.50
N LEU A 30 -1.91 18.65 2.71
CA LEU A 30 -2.06 19.84 3.53
C LEU A 30 -3.15 20.77 2.97
N TYR A 31 -3.13 21.03 1.66
CA TYR A 31 -4.17 21.82 0.98
C TYR A 31 -5.57 21.23 1.22
N ASN A 32 -5.77 19.94 0.99
CA ASN A 32 -7.08 19.28 1.18
C ASN A 32 -7.60 19.35 2.62
N GLU A 33 -6.70 19.42 3.60
CA GLU A 33 -7.05 19.53 5.01
C GLU A 33 -7.48 20.95 5.39
N ILE A 34 -6.81 21.98 4.87
CA ILE A 34 -7.02 23.38 5.30
C ILE A 34 -7.91 24.20 4.34
N SER A 35 -8.04 23.80 3.09
CA SER A 35 -8.73 24.59 2.05
C SER A 35 -10.20 24.86 2.35
N ARG A 36 -10.86 23.92 3.06
CA ARG A 36 -12.26 24.04 3.49
C ARG A 36 -12.52 25.19 4.46
N GLN A 37 -11.48 25.78 5.04
CA GLN A 37 -11.57 26.92 5.95
C GLN A 37 -11.61 28.26 5.20
N PHE A 38 -11.44 28.26 3.87
CA PHE A 38 -11.39 29.46 3.03
C PHE A 38 -12.53 29.49 2.01
N GLU A 39 -13.14 30.66 1.84
CA GLU A 39 -14.27 30.89 0.92
C GLU A 39 -13.90 30.65 -0.55
N ALA A 40 -12.64 30.90 -0.92
CA ALA A 40 -12.08 30.57 -2.23
C ALA A 40 -10.69 29.93 -2.06
N HIS A 41 -10.46 28.82 -2.76
CA HIS A 41 -9.20 28.07 -2.71
C HIS A 41 -8.93 27.40 -4.06
N SER A 42 -7.66 27.39 -4.49
CA SER A 42 -7.21 26.68 -5.69
C SER A 42 -5.84 26.05 -5.48
N PHE A 43 -5.64 24.80 -5.92
CA PHE A 43 -4.36 24.10 -5.87
C PHE A 43 -3.77 24.01 -7.28
N LEU A 44 -2.62 24.65 -7.49
CA LEU A 44 -1.92 24.65 -8.76
C LEU A 44 -0.90 23.51 -8.76
N GLU A 45 -1.28 22.37 -9.33
CA GLU A 45 -0.38 21.25 -9.55
C GLU A 45 0.48 21.45 -10.79
N ASP A 46 1.78 21.21 -10.66
CA ASP A 46 2.72 21.02 -11.75
C ASP A 46 2.81 22.17 -12.77
N VAL A 47 3.61 23.17 -12.44
CA VAL A 47 4.04 24.23 -13.37
C VAL A 47 5.01 23.71 -14.47
N GLY A 48 4.96 22.41 -14.84
CA GLY A 48 5.94 21.78 -15.75
C GLY A 48 5.66 20.36 -16.27
N LYS A 49 4.42 19.92 -16.50
CA LYS A 49 4.16 18.56 -17.05
C LYS A 49 4.70 18.36 -18.47
N VAL A 50 5.34 17.20 -18.70
CA VAL A 50 5.60 16.64 -20.04
C VAL A 50 4.29 16.02 -20.56
N PRO A 51 3.86 16.30 -21.80
CA PRO A 51 2.60 15.77 -22.32
C PRO A 51 2.59 14.24 -22.41
N THR A 52 1.50 13.62 -21.95
CA THR A 52 1.21 12.18 -22.08
C THR A 52 0.01 11.95 -22.96
N PHE A 53 0.01 10.86 -23.73
CA PHE A 53 -1.15 10.42 -24.50
C PHE A 53 -2.24 9.83 -23.61
N ASN A 54 -3.50 10.14 -23.94
CA ASN A 54 -4.63 9.33 -23.49
C ASN A 54 -4.67 7.97 -24.23
N TYR A 55 -5.59 7.08 -23.85
CA TYR A 55 -5.65 5.74 -24.43
C TYR A 55 -5.85 5.75 -25.95
N ASP A 56 -6.76 6.59 -26.46
CA ASP A 56 -7.08 6.66 -27.89
C ASP A 56 -5.89 7.22 -28.70
N GLU A 57 -5.23 8.26 -28.16
CA GLU A 57 -4.02 8.83 -28.73
C GLU A 57 -2.87 7.81 -28.76
N ALA A 58 -2.69 7.05 -27.68
CA ALA A 58 -1.67 6.00 -27.60
C ALA A 58 -1.97 4.85 -28.57
N TYR A 59 -3.23 4.46 -28.71
CA TYR A 59 -3.66 3.41 -29.62
C TYR A 59 -3.46 3.81 -31.10
N GLU A 60 -3.88 5.02 -31.48
CA GLU A 60 -3.64 5.55 -32.83
C GLU A 60 -2.14 5.77 -33.10
N PHE A 61 -1.38 6.17 -32.08
CA PHE A 61 0.07 6.23 -32.17
C PHE A 61 0.68 4.85 -32.48
N ILE A 62 0.30 3.80 -31.74
CA ILE A 62 0.79 2.43 -31.98
C ILE A 62 0.39 1.94 -33.37
N LYS A 63 -0.87 2.14 -33.77
CA LYS A 63 -1.40 1.75 -35.08
C LYS A 63 -0.61 2.37 -36.22
N ARG A 64 -0.30 3.68 -36.16
CA ARG A 64 0.55 4.34 -37.17
C ARG A 64 1.94 3.74 -37.26
N HIS A 65 2.50 3.28 -36.15
CA HIS A 65 3.84 2.67 -36.09
C HIS A 65 3.83 1.17 -36.43
N SER A 66 2.66 0.53 -36.53
CA SER A 66 2.51 -0.88 -36.88
C SER A 66 2.18 -1.13 -38.36
N LEU A 67 1.79 -0.11 -39.13
CA LEU A 67 1.33 -0.21 -40.53
C LEU A 67 2.31 -0.89 -41.49
N LYS A 68 3.57 -1.10 -41.10
CA LYS A 68 4.59 -1.82 -41.88
C LYS A 68 4.59 -3.34 -41.65
N HIS A 69 3.72 -3.86 -40.79
CA HIS A 69 3.74 -5.25 -40.35
C HIS A 69 2.33 -5.86 -40.42
N GLU A 70 2.17 -6.96 -41.16
CA GLU A 70 0.90 -7.71 -41.20
C GLU A 70 0.70 -8.44 -39.87
N LEU A 71 -0.30 -8.00 -39.11
CA LEU A 71 -0.75 -8.61 -37.86
C LEU A 71 -2.23 -8.98 -37.98
N LEU A 72 -2.61 -10.12 -37.40
CA LEU A 72 -4.02 -10.43 -37.18
C LEU A 72 -4.62 -9.39 -36.22
N ILE A 73 -5.84 -8.93 -36.51
CA ILE A 73 -6.52 -7.85 -35.78
C ILE A 73 -6.60 -8.16 -34.27
N GLY A 74 -6.85 -9.41 -33.89
CA GLY A 74 -6.90 -9.85 -32.49
C GLY A 74 -5.55 -9.74 -31.78
N ASP A 75 -4.46 -10.20 -32.41
CA ASP A 75 -3.11 -10.13 -31.86
C ASP A 75 -2.62 -8.69 -31.71
N PHE A 76 -2.99 -7.83 -32.66
CA PHE A 76 -2.68 -6.40 -32.61
C PHE A 76 -3.37 -5.70 -31.44
N LEU A 77 -4.66 -6.01 -31.21
CA LEU A 77 -5.44 -5.39 -30.13
C LEU A 77 -4.90 -5.78 -28.75
N GLU A 78 -4.57 -7.06 -28.54
CA GLU A 78 -4.02 -7.56 -27.28
C GLU A 78 -2.65 -6.92 -26.98
N LEU A 79 -1.75 -6.92 -27.97
CA LEU A 79 -0.41 -6.32 -27.82
C LEU A 79 -0.47 -4.82 -27.56
N SER A 80 -1.36 -4.09 -28.26
CA SER A 80 -1.52 -2.65 -28.08
C SER A 80 -1.98 -2.30 -26.67
N LYS A 81 -2.92 -3.07 -26.11
CA LYS A 81 -3.36 -2.90 -24.72
C LYS A 81 -2.20 -3.04 -23.73
N GLU A 82 -1.38 -4.08 -23.89
CA GLU A 82 -0.24 -4.31 -22.99
C GLU A 82 0.86 -3.25 -23.12
N MET A 83 1.10 -2.73 -24.32
CA MET A 83 2.05 -1.65 -24.57
C MET A 83 1.58 -0.32 -23.96
N ILE A 84 0.30 0.01 -24.11
CA ILE A 84 -0.30 1.22 -23.52
C ILE A 84 -0.25 1.15 -22.00
N ASP A 85 -0.62 0.00 -21.43
CA ASP A 85 -0.59 -0.19 -19.98
C ASP A 85 0.84 -0.08 -19.42
N TYR A 86 1.84 -0.61 -20.13
CA TYR A 86 3.24 -0.48 -19.72
C TYR A 86 3.76 0.95 -19.84
N ALA A 87 3.47 1.65 -20.94
CA ALA A 87 4.00 2.98 -21.18
C ALA A 87 3.30 4.09 -20.38
N LYS A 88 2.13 3.80 -19.80
CA LYS A 88 1.28 4.74 -19.04
C LYS A 88 1.13 6.10 -19.76
N GLY A 89 0.96 6.06 -21.08
CA GLY A 89 0.77 7.25 -21.92
C GLY A 89 2.04 8.04 -22.29
N LEU A 90 3.24 7.62 -21.87
CA LEU A 90 4.48 8.32 -22.23
C LEU A 90 4.83 8.11 -23.71
N PRO A 91 4.83 9.15 -24.57
CA PRO A 91 5.05 9.00 -26.02
C PRO A 91 6.39 8.36 -26.36
N LEU A 92 7.44 8.68 -25.60
CA LEU A 92 8.77 8.12 -25.80
C LEU A 92 8.83 6.62 -25.46
N ALA A 93 8.16 6.19 -24.39
CA ALA A 93 8.09 4.78 -24.01
C ALA A 93 7.32 3.97 -25.06
N LEU A 94 6.20 4.50 -25.55
CA LEU A 94 5.44 3.89 -26.65
C LEU A 94 6.28 3.76 -27.92
N LYS A 95 7.03 4.79 -28.29
CA LYS A 95 7.91 4.75 -29.47
C LYS A 95 8.95 3.64 -29.38
N VAL A 96 9.61 3.50 -28.22
CA VAL A 96 10.60 2.45 -27.97
C VAL A 96 9.96 1.06 -28.06
N LEU A 97 8.78 0.89 -27.46
CA LEU A 97 8.05 -0.37 -27.53
C LEU A 97 7.68 -0.72 -28.98
N CYS A 98 7.12 0.22 -29.75
CA CYS A 98 6.77 -0.02 -31.16
C CYS A 98 7.99 -0.47 -31.97
N SER A 99 9.13 0.22 -31.82
CA SER A 99 10.37 -0.14 -32.53
C SER A 99 10.95 -1.49 -32.11
N SER A 100 10.67 -1.94 -30.88
CA SER A 100 11.24 -3.18 -30.34
C SER A 100 10.35 -4.42 -30.50
N LEU A 101 9.03 -4.27 -30.66
CA LEU A 101 8.09 -5.41 -30.67
C LEU A 101 7.55 -5.72 -32.07
N PHE A 102 7.44 -4.72 -32.95
CA PHE A 102 6.99 -4.95 -34.32
C PHE A 102 8.09 -5.63 -35.15
N GLY A 103 7.72 -6.64 -35.95
CA GLY A 103 8.64 -7.47 -36.73
C GLY A 103 9.10 -8.78 -36.08
N MET A 104 8.86 -8.98 -34.78
CA MET A 104 9.14 -10.24 -34.07
C MET A 104 8.01 -11.27 -34.23
N SER A 105 8.23 -12.55 -33.95
CA SER A 105 7.13 -13.54 -33.82
C SER A 105 6.33 -13.32 -32.53
N LYS A 106 5.11 -13.87 -32.43
CA LYS A 106 4.24 -13.74 -31.23
C LYS A 106 4.96 -14.18 -29.94
N LYS A 107 5.73 -15.28 -29.98
CA LYS A 107 6.51 -15.80 -28.84
C LYS A 107 7.65 -14.86 -28.45
N GLU A 108 8.38 -14.33 -29.42
CA GLU A 108 9.48 -13.39 -29.18
C GLU A 108 9.00 -12.06 -28.61
N ARG A 109 7.86 -11.53 -29.09
CA ARG A 109 7.25 -10.31 -28.55
C ARG A 109 6.90 -10.46 -27.07
N ARG A 110 6.27 -11.57 -26.70
CA ARG A 110 5.89 -11.87 -25.31
C ARG A 110 7.14 -11.88 -24.42
N ASN A 111 8.14 -12.69 -24.80
CA ASN A 111 9.40 -12.81 -24.07
C ASN A 111 10.13 -11.46 -23.93
N GLN A 112 10.12 -10.64 -24.99
CA GLN A 112 10.79 -9.34 -24.99
C GLN A 112 10.06 -8.32 -24.11
N LEU A 113 8.73 -8.29 -24.15
CA LEU A 113 7.93 -7.43 -23.29
C LEU A 113 8.08 -7.84 -21.81
N ASP A 114 8.08 -9.13 -21.52
CA ASP A 114 8.34 -9.65 -20.16
C ASP A 114 9.76 -9.33 -19.68
N LYS A 115 10.75 -9.39 -20.58
CA LYS A 115 12.13 -8.96 -20.31
C LYS A 115 12.24 -7.45 -20.05
N LEU A 116 11.52 -6.62 -20.81
CA LEU A 116 11.49 -5.17 -20.63
C LEU A 116 10.83 -4.79 -19.31
N LYS A 117 9.67 -5.40 -19.00
CA LYS A 117 8.97 -5.26 -17.72
C LYS A 117 9.88 -5.63 -16.55
N SER A 118 10.48 -6.82 -16.59
CA SER A 118 11.38 -7.27 -15.52
C SER A 118 12.67 -6.44 -15.40
N THR A 119 13.21 -5.91 -16.50
CA THR A 119 14.44 -5.08 -16.46
C THR A 119 14.16 -3.66 -15.95
N LEU A 120 13.06 -3.03 -16.38
CA LEU A 120 12.69 -1.70 -15.90
C LEU A 120 12.31 -1.76 -14.41
N ASN A 121 11.56 -2.78 -14.01
CA ASN A 121 11.22 -2.99 -12.59
C ASN A 121 12.49 -3.14 -11.76
N LYS A 122 13.47 -3.95 -12.20
CA LYS A 122 14.77 -4.06 -11.52
C LYS A 122 15.53 -2.72 -11.40
N LYS A 123 15.56 -1.91 -12.46
CA LYS A 123 16.22 -0.58 -12.41
C LYS A 123 15.50 0.39 -11.49
N ILE A 124 14.18 0.36 -11.49
CA ILE A 124 13.37 1.18 -10.59
C ILE A 124 13.59 0.71 -9.14
N GLU A 125 13.52 -0.59 -8.88
CA GLU A 125 13.85 -1.19 -7.58
C GLU A 125 15.25 -0.81 -7.11
N GLU A 126 16.25 -0.82 -7.98
CA GLU A 126 17.64 -0.46 -7.64
C GLU A 126 17.79 1.03 -7.26
N VAL A 127 17.22 1.94 -8.05
CA VAL A 127 17.25 3.40 -7.75
C VAL A 127 16.48 3.71 -6.46
N LEU A 128 15.32 3.08 -6.30
CA LEU A 128 14.49 3.20 -5.12
C LEU A 128 15.22 2.65 -3.88
N ARG A 129 15.93 1.53 -4.02
CA ARG A 129 16.76 0.94 -2.97
C ARG A 129 17.93 1.83 -2.58
N ILE A 130 18.66 2.39 -3.54
CA ILE A 130 19.74 3.37 -3.27
C ILE A 130 19.19 4.55 -2.46
N SER A 131 17.99 5.01 -2.81
CA SER A 131 17.32 6.10 -2.11
C SER A 131 16.94 5.71 -0.68
N TYR A 132 16.41 4.50 -0.48
CA TYR A 132 16.09 3.96 0.85
C TYR A 132 17.34 3.74 1.71
N ASP A 133 18.39 3.16 1.14
CA ASP A 133 19.63 2.86 1.85
C ASP A 133 20.33 4.14 2.34
N GLY A 134 20.18 5.24 1.60
CA GLY A 134 20.65 6.57 1.98
C GLY A 134 19.85 7.29 3.08
N LEU A 135 18.69 6.75 3.50
CA LEU A 135 17.92 7.28 4.62
C LEU A 135 18.56 6.89 5.97
N ASP A 136 18.36 7.72 6.99
CA ASP A 136 18.69 7.34 8.36
C ASP A 136 17.71 6.30 8.93
N ASP A 137 18.05 5.67 10.07
CA ASP A 137 17.23 4.60 10.65
C ASP A 137 15.81 5.05 11.04
N LYS A 138 15.63 6.32 11.40
CA LYS A 138 14.33 6.87 11.76
C LYS A 138 13.49 7.11 10.52
N GLU A 139 14.09 7.67 9.47
CA GLU A 139 13.47 7.88 8.17
C GLU A 139 13.08 6.56 7.49
N LYS A 140 13.94 5.54 7.57
CA LYS A 140 13.64 4.16 7.12
C LYS A 140 12.40 3.61 7.81
N ASN A 141 12.32 3.77 9.13
CA ASN A 141 11.15 3.33 9.90
C ASN A 141 9.89 4.11 9.53
N ILE A 142 9.98 5.42 9.33
CA ILE A 142 8.85 6.25 8.86
C ILE A 142 8.39 5.81 7.47
N PHE A 143 9.33 5.57 6.56
CA PHE A 143 9.05 5.08 5.21
C PHE A 143 8.28 3.75 5.27
N LEU A 144 8.77 2.79 6.06
CA LEU A 144 8.10 1.51 6.24
C LEU A 144 6.71 1.67 6.85
N ASP A 145 6.53 2.52 7.87
CA ASP A 145 5.23 2.81 8.48
C ASP A 145 4.23 3.35 7.45
N ILE A 146 4.66 4.30 6.61
CA ILE A 146 3.86 4.89 5.55
C ILE A 146 3.49 3.84 4.50
N ALA A 147 4.47 3.07 4.02
CA ALA A 147 4.23 2.01 3.02
C ALA A 147 3.27 0.95 3.56
N CYS A 148 3.37 0.62 4.86
CA CYS A 148 2.49 -0.33 5.53
C CYS A 148 1.05 0.21 5.69
N PHE A 149 0.90 1.49 6.05
CA PHE A 149 -0.39 2.12 6.30
C PHE A 149 -1.30 2.01 5.07
N PHE A 150 -0.76 2.32 3.90
CA PHE A 150 -1.48 2.27 2.62
C PHE A 150 -1.61 0.86 2.02
N LYS A 151 -1.12 -0.17 2.71
CA LYS A 151 -1.26 -1.54 2.23
C LYS A 151 -2.73 -1.93 2.21
N GLY A 152 -3.21 -2.36 1.03
CA GLY A 152 -4.61 -2.73 0.82
C GLY A 152 -5.55 -1.58 0.48
N GLU A 153 -5.06 -0.33 0.55
CA GLU A 153 -5.77 0.87 0.10
C GLU A 153 -5.66 1.01 -1.43
N ASP A 154 -6.57 1.79 -2.02
CA ASP A 154 -6.56 2.08 -3.45
C ASP A 154 -5.32 2.91 -3.87
N GLN A 155 -4.97 2.81 -5.15
CA GLN A 155 -3.79 3.45 -5.74
C GLN A 155 -3.85 4.98 -5.70
N ASP A 156 -5.06 5.54 -5.56
CA ASP A 156 -5.29 6.98 -5.41
C ASP A 156 -4.67 7.56 -4.13
N TYR A 157 -4.38 6.72 -3.13
CA TYR A 157 -3.81 7.14 -1.85
C TYR A 157 -2.28 7.03 -1.79
N MET A 158 -1.69 6.07 -2.51
CA MET A 158 -0.24 5.85 -2.54
C MET A 158 0.20 5.17 -3.84
N HIS A 159 1.27 5.68 -4.43
CA HIS A 159 1.82 5.17 -5.68
C HIS A 159 2.34 3.72 -5.54
N ASP A 160 1.99 2.85 -6.51
CA ASP A 160 2.32 1.42 -6.47
C ASP A 160 3.81 1.14 -6.22
N LEU A 161 4.69 1.86 -6.92
CA LEU A 161 6.15 1.73 -6.74
C LEU A 161 6.63 1.91 -5.30
N ILE A 162 6.00 2.80 -4.52
CA ILE A 162 6.38 3.00 -3.11
C ILE A 162 5.90 1.83 -2.26
N GLN A 163 4.69 1.33 -2.52
CA GLN A 163 4.18 0.11 -1.87
C GLN A 163 5.06 -1.09 -2.21
N GLU A 164 5.39 -1.29 -3.49
CA GLU A 164 6.24 -2.36 -4.00
C GLU A 164 7.65 -2.31 -3.43
N MET A 165 8.26 -1.13 -3.35
CA MET A 165 9.55 -0.98 -2.68
C MET A 165 9.47 -1.36 -1.20
N GLY A 166 8.45 -0.88 -0.47
CA GLY A 166 8.22 -1.29 0.91
C GLY A 166 8.09 -2.82 1.03
N MET A 167 7.44 -3.46 0.05
CA MET A 167 7.23 -4.92 0.03
C MET A 167 8.57 -5.63 -0.10
N GLU A 168 9.38 -5.21 -1.05
CA GLU A 168 10.65 -5.86 -1.36
C GLU A 168 11.67 -5.65 -0.25
N ILE A 169 11.70 -4.49 0.42
CA ILE A 169 12.56 -4.25 1.58
C ILE A 169 12.19 -5.20 2.73
N VAL A 170 10.90 -5.30 3.06
CA VAL A 170 10.42 -6.22 4.11
C VAL A 170 10.69 -7.67 3.73
N ARG A 171 10.51 -8.03 2.46
CA ARG A 171 10.78 -9.38 1.95
C ARG A 171 12.24 -9.77 2.12
N GLN A 172 13.18 -8.90 1.78
CA GLN A 172 14.60 -9.17 1.90
C GLN A 172 15.05 -9.32 3.36
N GLN A 173 14.42 -8.60 4.30
CA GLN A 173 14.61 -8.83 5.73
C GLN A 173 14.11 -10.22 6.16
N SER A 174 13.00 -10.69 5.57
CA SER A 174 12.36 -11.98 5.86
C SER A 174 13.22 -13.19 5.46
N VAL A 175 13.89 -13.11 4.30
CA VAL A 175 14.75 -14.18 3.76
C VAL A 175 15.91 -14.56 4.72
N GLN A 176 16.29 -13.66 5.64
CA GLN A 176 17.39 -13.89 6.58
C GLN A 176 16.96 -14.47 7.93
N GLU A 177 15.66 -14.54 8.23
CA GLU A 177 14.97 -15.30 9.30
C GLU A 177 13.61 -14.62 9.60
N LEU A 178 12.49 -15.35 9.42
CA LEU A 178 11.11 -14.85 9.62
C LEU A 178 10.86 -14.17 10.98
N GLY A 179 11.62 -14.54 12.03
CA GLY A 179 11.49 -13.98 13.38
C GLY A 179 12.26 -12.67 13.63
N LYS A 180 13.03 -12.16 12.65
CA LYS A 180 13.82 -10.92 12.77
C LYS A 180 13.17 -9.70 12.13
N CYS A 181 12.07 -9.87 11.38
CA CYS A 181 11.38 -8.78 10.68
C CYS A 181 10.67 -7.85 11.65
N SER A 182 10.82 -6.53 11.44
CA SER A 182 10.05 -5.54 12.21
C SER A 182 8.64 -5.33 11.66
N ARG A 183 8.37 -5.72 10.41
CA ARG A 183 7.06 -5.70 9.76
C ARG A 183 6.77 -7.06 9.11
N LEU A 184 5.59 -7.62 9.34
CA LEU A 184 5.13 -8.84 8.67
C LEU A 184 4.05 -8.51 7.65
N TRP A 185 4.31 -8.86 6.39
CA TRP A 185 3.47 -8.50 5.24
C TRP A 185 2.94 -9.69 4.44
N PHE A 186 3.72 -10.74 4.26
CA PHE A 186 3.29 -11.89 3.48
C PHE A 186 2.38 -12.77 4.33
N HIS A 187 1.26 -13.19 3.77
CA HIS A 187 0.25 -13.90 4.54
C HIS A 187 0.78 -15.26 5.01
N GLU A 188 1.62 -15.92 4.20
CA GLU A 188 2.31 -17.16 4.54
C GLU A 188 3.21 -16.98 5.77
N ASP A 189 4.05 -15.94 5.76
CA ASP A 189 4.96 -15.61 6.88
C ASP A 189 4.16 -15.30 8.16
N ILE A 190 3.08 -14.50 8.03
CA ILE A 190 2.21 -14.15 9.16
C ILE A 190 1.53 -15.42 9.72
N ILE A 191 0.99 -16.27 8.86
CA ILE A 191 0.36 -17.54 9.27
C ILE A 191 1.36 -18.40 10.03
N ASP A 192 2.56 -18.56 9.49
CA ASP A 192 3.59 -19.37 10.11
C ASP A 192 4.00 -18.84 11.48
N VAL A 193 4.23 -17.52 11.59
CA VAL A 193 4.57 -16.87 12.85
C VAL A 193 3.47 -17.04 13.90
N LEU A 194 2.21 -16.85 13.51
CA LEU A 194 1.06 -16.94 14.41
C LEU A 194 0.75 -18.40 14.80
N LYS A 195 0.71 -19.34 13.84
CA LYS A 195 0.42 -20.76 14.12
C LYS A 195 1.53 -21.44 14.93
N LYS A 196 2.80 -21.09 14.69
CA LYS A 196 3.96 -21.68 15.38
C LYS A 196 4.36 -20.92 16.64
N ASN A 197 3.69 -19.81 16.97
CA ASN A 197 4.03 -18.93 18.10
C ASN A 197 5.50 -18.46 18.09
N THR A 198 6.06 -18.19 16.92
CA THR A 198 7.49 -17.84 16.74
C THR A 198 7.75 -16.33 16.70
N GLY A 199 6.75 -15.52 17.04
CA GLY A 199 6.88 -14.07 17.14
C GLY A 199 8.01 -13.63 18.08
N SER A 200 8.59 -12.46 17.79
CA SER A 200 9.65 -11.85 18.59
C SER A 200 9.32 -10.39 18.93
N GLU A 201 10.05 -9.83 19.89
CA GLU A 201 9.91 -8.43 20.31
C GLU A 201 10.31 -7.43 19.21
N LYS A 202 10.96 -7.89 18.13
CA LYS A 202 11.33 -7.02 17.00
C LYS A 202 10.13 -6.67 16.13
N ILE A 203 9.09 -7.52 16.13
CA ILE A 203 7.90 -7.31 15.31
C ILE A 203 7.14 -6.11 15.88
N GLU A 204 7.10 -5.02 15.12
CA GLU A 204 6.33 -3.82 15.49
C GLU A 204 5.06 -3.67 14.65
N GLY A 205 4.93 -4.40 13.53
CA GLY A 205 3.78 -4.29 12.64
C GLY A 205 3.35 -5.58 11.97
N ILE A 206 2.04 -5.86 11.94
CA ILE A 206 1.44 -7.01 11.23
C ILE A 206 0.33 -6.49 10.31
N PHE A 207 0.40 -6.86 9.03
CA PHE A 207 -0.53 -6.39 7.99
C PHE A 207 -1.07 -7.56 7.17
N LEU A 208 -2.14 -8.17 7.66
CA LEU A 208 -2.73 -9.39 7.11
C LEU A 208 -3.87 -9.07 6.15
N ASN A 209 -3.68 -9.42 4.87
CA ASN A 209 -4.79 -9.50 3.92
C ASN A 209 -5.53 -10.83 4.14
N SER A 210 -6.77 -10.78 4.61
CA SER A 210 -7.56 -11.98 4.86
C SER A 210 -8.27 -12.52 3.61
N PHE A 211 -8.25 -11.80 2.48
CA PHE A 211 -9.02 -12.15 1.28
C PHE A 211 -8.62 -13.51 0.70
N HIS A 212 -7.31 -13.76 0.55
CA HIS A 212 -6.78 -14.98 -0.09
C HIS A 212 -6.49 -16.12 0.90
N LEU A 213 -6.88 -15.98 2.17
CA LEU A 213 -6.68 -17.05 3.15
C LEU A 213 -7.48 -18.28 2.74
N GLN A 214 -6.85 -19.45 2.70
CA GLN A 214 -7.54 -20.70 2.40
C GLN A 214 -8.30 -21.23 3.63
N GLU A 215 -7.68 -21.09 4.80
CA GLU A 215 -8.19 -21.57 6.08
C GLU A 215 -8.49 -20.40 7.03
N THR A 216 -9.25 -20.71 8.09
CA THR A 216 -9.40 -19.78 9.21
C THR A 216 -8.13 -19.73 10.05
N ILE A 217 -7.74 -18.54 10.51
CA ILE A 217 -6.62 -18.31 11.41
C ILE A 217 -7.16 -17.83 12.76
N ASP A 218 -6.69 -18.46 13.83
CA ASP A 218 -6.99 -18.04 15.20
C ASP A 218 -5.89 -17.11 15.74
N PHE A 219 -6.29 -15.89 16.11
CA PHE A 219 -5.49 -14.97 16.89
C PHE A 219 -5.62 -15.36 18.35
N THR A 220 -4.56 -15.97 18.88
CA THR A 220 -4.47 -16.42 20.28
C THR A 220 -3.52 -15.52 21.07
N THR A 221 -3.74 -15.38 22.37
CA THR A 221 -2.83 -14.61 23.24
C THR A 221 -1.38 -15.10 23.15
N GLN A 222 -1.18 -16.42 23.04
CA GLN A 222 0.15 -17.03 22.99
C GLN A 222 0.92 -16.64 21.72
N ALA A 223 0.24 -16.53 20.58
CA ALA A 223 0.85 -16.13 19.31
C ALA A 223 1.46 -14.72 19.39
N PHE A 224 0.83 -13.82 20.14
CA PHE A 224 1.27 -12.43 20.30
C PHE A 224 2.13 -12.19 21.54
N ALA A 225 2.28 -13.18 22.44
CA ALA A 225 2.86 -13.00 23.77
C ALA A 225 4.30 -12.44 23.76
N ARG A 226 5.08 -12.72 22.71
CA ARG A 226 6.47 -12.26 22.56
C ARG A 226 6.61 -10.98 21.73
N MET A 227 5.53 -10.44 21.16
CA MET A 227 5.54 -9.28 20.28
C MET A 227 5.28 -7.99 21.07
N SER A 228 6.06 -7.74 22.11
CA SER A 228 5.82 -6.63 23.07
C SER A 228 5.89 -5.23 22.44
N LYS A 229 6.65 -5.05 21.36
CA LYS A 229 6.77 -3.78 20.61
C LYS A 229 5.75 -3.64 19.49
N LEU A 230 4.77 -4.55 19.38
CA LEU A 230 3.74 -4.48 18.36
C LEU A 230 2.94 -3.19 18.51
N ARG A 231 3.09 -2.30 17.53
CA ARG A 231 2.45 -0.97 17.52
C ARG A 231 1.47 -0.78 16.35
N LEU A 232 1.55 -1.60 15.31
CA LEU A 232 0.68 -1.57 14.14
C LEU A 232 0.05 -2.95 13.92
N LEU A 233 -1.29 -3.04 13.94
CA LEU A 233 -2.00 -4.26 13.60
C LEU A 233 -3.13 -3.93 12.61
N LYS A 234 -3.00 -4.43 11.39
CA LYS A 234 -3.98 -4.28 10.31
C LYS A 234 -4.42 -5.66 9.82
N VAL A 235 -5.71 -5.94 9.90
CA VAL A 235 -6.38 -7.06 9.23
C VAL A 235 -7.39 -6.44 8.28
N TYR A 236 -7.22 -6.68 6.99
CA TYR A 236 -8.05 -6.08 5.95
C TYR A 236 -8.44 -7.12 4.91
N GLN A 237 -9.52 -6.86 4.19
CA GLN A 237 -9.97 -7.70 3.09
C GLN A 237 -9.99 -6.86 1.82
N SER A 238 -9.01 -7.05 0.95
CA SER A 238 -8.90 -6.32 -0.32
C SER A 238 -8.34 -7.25 -1.39
N ASP A 239 -8.98 -7.27 -2.55
CA ASP A 239 -8.48 -7.92 -3.75
C ASP A 239 -8.33 -6.88 -4.86
N LYS A 240 -7.07 -6.58 -5.22
CA LYS A 240 -6.74 -5.62 -6.28
C LYS A 240 -7.29 -6.04 -7.66
N THR A 241 -7.73 -7.29 -7.82
CA THR A 241 -8.29 -7.82 -9.09
C THR A 241 -9.78 -7.58 -9.25
N PHE A 242 -10.54 -7.28 -8.18
CA PHE A 242 -11.98 -7.05 -8.22
C PHE A 242 -12.33 -5.61 -7.81
N ARG A 243 -12.15 -4.64 -8.71
CA ARG A 243 -12.41 -3.21 -8.43
C ARG A 243 -13.90 -2.86 -8.24
N ASN A 244 -14.84 -3.72 -8.64
CA ASN A 244 -16.27 -3.35 -8.79
C ASN A 244 -17.27 -4.27 -8.07
N CYS A 245 -16.87 -4.99 -7.01
CA CYS A 245 -17.79 -5.90 -6.33
C CYS A 245 -18.01 -5.49 -4.86
N GLU A 246 -18.94 -4.58 -4.61
CA GLU A 246 -19.45 -4.33 -3.25
C GLU A 246 -20.06 -5.60 -2.62
N ASP A 247 -20.44 -6.60 -3.43
CA ASP A 247 -21.17 -7.80 -2.99
C ASP A 247 -20.32 -8.88 -2.29
N THR A 248 -18.98 -8.82 -2.32
CA THR A 248 -18.11 -9.91 -1.79
C THR A 248 -17.64 -9.69 -0.35
N LEU A 249 -17.75 -8.47 0.18
CA LEU A 249 -17.31 -8.07 1.52
C LEU A 249 -18.39 -8.35 2.59
N LYS A 250 -18.81 -9.61 2.69
CA LYS A 250 -19.73 -10.04 3.75
C LYS A 250 -18.97 -10.41 5.02
N LYS A 251 -19.49 -9.99 6.16
CA LYS A 251 -18.98 -10.29 7.51
C LYS A 251 -18.77 -11.79 7.78
N GLU A 252 -19.54 -12.64 7.09
CA GLU A 252 -19.48 -14.10 7.16
C GLU A 252 -18.24 -14.71 6.49
N ASN A 253 -17.54 -13.94 5.64
CA ASN A 253 -16.32 -14.37 4.95
C ASN A 253 -15.04 -14.04 5.74
N CYS A 254 -15.15 -13.52 6.97
CA CYS A 254 -13.97 -13.23 7.79
C CYS A 254 -13.30 -14.55 8.25
N LYS A 255 -12.09 -14.79 7.75
CA LYS A 255 -11.26 -15.96 8.08
C LYS A 255 -10.32 -15.73 9.25
N VAL A 256 -10.44 -14.60 9.96
CA VAL A 256 -9.65 -14.32 11.16
C VAL A 256 -10.55 -14.34 12.39
N ARG A 257 -10.22 -15.18 13.37
CA ARG A 257 -10.99 -15.32 14.61
C ARG A 257 -10.12 -15.01 15.81
N PHE A 258 -10.63 -14.26 16.76
CA PHE A 258 -9.97 -14.04 18.04
C PHE A 258 -10.44 -15.10 19.04
N SER A 259 -9.50 -15.68 19.79
CA SER A 259 -9.86 -16.60 20.88
C SER A 259 -10.74 -15.87 21.91
N SER A 260 -11.65 -16.60 22.55
CA SER A 260 -12.60 -16.01 23.51
C SER A 260 -11.91 -15.36 24.72
N ASN A 261 -10.70 -15.79 25.04
CA ASN A 261 -9.84 -15.31 26.11
C ASN A 261 -8.65 -14.48 25.59
N PHE A 262 -8.73 -13.96 24.36
CA PHE A 262 -7.67 -13.15 23.77
C PHE A 262 -7.34 -11.95 24.65
N LYS A 263 -6.04 -11.70 24.85
CA LYS A 263 -5.50 -10.58 25.61
C LYS A 263 -4.58 -9.74 24.74
N PHE A 264 -4.68 -8.42 24.88
CA PHE A 264 -3.82 -7.48 24.20
C PHE A 264 -2.56 -7.27 25.04
N CYS A 265 -1.60 -8.19 24.95
CA CYS A 265 -0.35 -8.16 25.73
C CYS A 265 0.73 -7.21 25.17
N PHE A 266 0.35 -6.17 24.45
CA PHE A 266 1.25 -5.20 23.81
C PHE A 266 0.72 -3.77 24.01
N ASP A 267 1.41 -3.00 24.85
CA ASP A 267 0.98 -1.66 25.30
C ASP A 267 1.40 -0.52 24.36
N GLU A 268 2.23 -0.82 23.36
CA GLU A 268 2.74 0.16 22.41
C GLU A 268 1.80 0.39 21.21
N LEU A 269 0.61 -0.21 21.22
CA LEU A 269 -0.34 -0.14 20.12
C LEU A 269 -0.73 1.31 19.77
N ARG A 270 -0.46 1.68 18.51
CA ARG A 270 -0.74 3.02 17.93
C ARG A 270 -1.75 2.95 16.81
N TYR A 271 -1.75 1.88 16.03
CA TYR A 271 -2.65 1.68 14.90
C TYR A 271 -3.32 0.31 15.02
N LEU A 272 -4.64 0.32 15.10
CA LEU A 272 -5.46 -0.89 15.11
C LEU A 272 -6.55 -0.79 14.05
N ASP A 273 -6.43 -1.60 13.01
CA ASP A 273 -7.47 -1.77 11.99
C ASP A 273 -7.82 -3.25 11.88
N LEU A 274 -9.04 -3.63 12.26
CA LEU A 274 -9.47 -5.03 12.32
C LEU A 274 -10.80 -5.22 11.58
N TYR A 275 -10.70 -5.47 10.28
CA TYR A 275 -11.82 -5.90 9.47
C TYR A 275 -12.41 -7.23 10.00
N GLY A 276 -13.72 -7.26 10.19
CA GLY A 276 -14.45 -8.48 10.55
C GLY A 276 -14.17 -8.98 11.97
N TYR A 277 -13.70 -8.12 12.88
CA TYR A 277 -13.40 -8.50 14.26
C TYR A 277 -14.54 -9.31 14.93
N SER A 278 -14.20 -10.48 15.47
CA SER A 278 -15.19 -11.51 15.83
C SER A 278 -15.78 -11.37 17.24
N LEU A 279 -15.13 -10.63 18.15
CA LEU A 279 -15.61 -10.49 19.53
C LEU A 279 -16.66 -9.37 19.65
N LYS A 280 -17.56 -9.50 20.63
CA LYS A 280 -18.64 -8.54 20.90
C LYS A 280 -18.19 -7.28 21.64
N SER A 281 -17.01 -7.32 22.24
CA SER A 281 -16.36 -6.20 22.91
C SER A 281 -14.85 -6.38 22.88
N LEU A 282 -14.08 -5.29 22.99
CA LEU A 282 -12.64 -5.43 23.21
C LEU A 282 -12.38 -6.04 24.61
N PRO A 283 -11.29 -6.81 24.76
CA PRO A 283 -10.83 -7.31 26.06
C PRO A 283 -10.61 -6.17 27.06
N ASN A 284 -10.83 -6.43 28.34
CA ASN A 284 -10.76 -5.40 29.39
C ASN A 284 -9.33 -4.89 29.62
N ASP A 285 -8.33 -5.71 29.27
CA ASP A 285 -6.91 -5.38 29.27
C ASP A 285 -6.48 -4.56 28.04
N PHE A 286 -7.39 -4.21 27.13
CA PHE A 286 -7.08 -3.35 25.99
C PHE A 286 -6.69 -1.93 26.44
N ASN A 287 -5.41 -1.65 26.34
CA ASN A 287 -4.81 -0.35 26.64
C ASN A 287 -4.79 0.56 25.40
N ALA A 288 -5.61 1.61 25.42
CA ALA A 288 -5.71 2.57 24.32
C ALA A 288 -4.84 3.83 24.51
N LYS A 289 -3.95 3.88 25.52
CA LYS A 289 -3.21 5.09 25.90
C LYS A 289 -2.39 5.69 24.75
N ASN A 290 -1.78 4.83 23.92
CA ASN A 290 -0.92 5.23 22.81
C ASN A 290 -1.65 5.20 21.45
N LEU A 291 -2.93 4.83 21.44
CA LEU A 291 -3.69 4.59 20.22
C LEU A 291 -3.96 5.91 19.48
N VAL A 292 -3.57 5.95 18.22
CA VAL A 292 -3.76 7.10 17.31
C VAL A 292 -4.87 6.80 16.31
N HIS A 293 -5.00 5.53 15.88
CA HIS A 293 -6.00 5.11 14.92
C HIS A 293 -6.69 3.82 15.38
N LEU A 294 -8.03 3.83 15.32
CA LEU A 294 -8.88 2.68 15.59
C LEU A 294 -9.94 2.57 14.49
N ASN A 295 -9.88 1.47 13.73
CA ASN A 295 -10.86 1.13 12.72
C ASN A 295 -11.26 -0.35 12.88
N MET A 296 -12.56 -0.65 12.83
CA MET A 296 -13.04 -2.03 13.01
C MET A 296 -14.26 -2.31 12.11
N PRO A 297 -14.08 -2.20 10.78
CA PRO A 297 -15.17 -2.34 9.83
C PRO A 297 -15.75 -3.76 9.86
N CYS A 298 -17.04 -3.89 9.61
CA CYS A 298 -17.76 -5.17 9.62
C CYS A 298 -17.56 -6.02 10.90
N SER A 299 -17.23 -5.40 12.04
CA SER A 299 -17.00 -6.11 13.31
C SER A 299 -18.29 -6.53 14.02
N HIS A 300 -18.16 -7.49 14.95
CA HIS A 300 -19.23 -7.96 15.84
C HIS A 300 -19.37 -7.14 17.12
N ILE A 301 -18.62 -6.04 17.24
CA ILE A 301 -18.63 -5.19 18.42
C ILE A 301 -20.03 -4.61 18.63
N LYS A 302 -20.54 -4.82 19.85
CA LYS A 302 -21.75 -4.18 20.37
C LYS A 302 -21.42 -3.13 21.42
N GLN A 303 -20.25 -3.24 22.05
CA GLN A 303 -19.77 -2.35 23.09
C GLN A 303 -18.24 -2.27 23.02
N LEU A 304 -17.65 -1.08 23.08
CA LEU A 304 -16.20 -0.90 22.96
C LEU A 304 -15.40 -1.60 24.08
N TRP A 305 -15.86 -1.57 25.33
CA TRP A 305 -15.26 -2.28 26.46
C TRP A 305 -16.34 -2.63 27.50
N LYS A 306 -16.13 -3.65 28.33
CA LYS A 306 -17.01 -3.94 29.47
C LYS A 306 -16.53 -3.18 30.72
N GLY A 307 -17.40 -2.37 31.32
CA GLY A 307 -17.13 -1.64 32.58
C GLY A 307 -16.86 -0.14 32.42
N ILE A 308 -16.57 0.54 33.53
CA ILE A 308 -16.29 2.00 33.57
C ILE A 308 -14.81 2.22 33.29
N LYS A 309 -14.46 2.97 32.23
CA LYS A 309 -13.12 3.53 32.04
C LYS A 309 -13.07 4.90 32.71
N VAL A 310 -12.59 4.95 33.95
CA VAL A 310 -12.27 6.22 34.61
C VAL A 310 -10.93 6.68 34.07
N ARG A 311 -10.91 7.80 33.34
CA ARG A 311 -9.69 8.56 33.09
C ARG A 311 -9.30 9.23 34.42
N LEU A 312 -8.14 8.87 34.96
CA LEU A 312 -7.36 9.76 35.82
C LEU A 312 -6.37 10.52 34.93
#